data_AF-A0A7W1W760-F1
#
_entry.id   AF-A0A7W1W760-F1
#
_cell.length_a   1.000
_cell.length_b   1.000
_cell.length_c   1.000
_cell.angle_alpha   90.00
_cell.angle_beta   90.00
_cell.angle_gamma   90.00
#
_symmetry.space_group_name_H-M   'P 1'
#
loop_
_entity.id
_entity.type
_entity.pdbx_description
1 polymer ?
#
loop_
_entity_poly.entity_id
_entity_poly.type
_entity_poly.pdbx_seq_one_letter_code
_entity_poly.pdbx_strand_id
1 'polypeptide(L)'
;MGMFDYLKCEYPLPDSTVQNETFQTKSLDKVLGDYTITADGRLILHAVSYESVPEEERPYYDKPEWKKPFGKICGSLTSSPTGDVEIAYHGDVRFYTSVGSRENNDYEWFEYQARFTDGKLQWVKRIEQK
;
A
#
# COMPACT_ATOMS: atom_id res chain seq x y z
N MET A 1 10.04 -6.00 11.64
CA MET A 1 9.27 -5.35 10.56
C MET A 1 8.44 -6.42 9.89
N GLY A 2 7.15 -6.16 9.65
CA GLY A 2 6.21 -7.13 9.07
C GLY A 2 5.56 -6.57 7.82
N MET A 3 5.06 -7.46 6.96
CA MET A 3 4.40 -7.15 5.69
C MET A 3 3.21 -6.20 5.88
N PHE A 4 2.97 -5.35 4.89
CA PHE A 4 1.92 -4.33 4.86
C PHE A 4 1.34 -4.26 3.44
N ASP A 5 0.22 -3.56 3.31
CA ASP A 5 -0.39 -3.21 2.02
C ASP A 5 -0.27 -1.71 1.79
N TYR A 6 -0.44 -1.29 0.54
CA TYR A 6 -0.51 0.11 0.15
C TYR A 6 -1.96 0.56 0.02
N LEU A 7 -2.24 1.80 0.41
CA LEU A 7 -3.58 2.37 0.36
C LEU A 7 -3.53 3.82 -0.12
N LYS A 8 -4.37 4.15 -1.09
CA LYS A 8 -4.70 5.52 -1.48
C LYS A 8 -6.08 5.89 -0.95
N CYS A 9 -6.28 7.16 -0.59
CA CYS A 9 -7.56 7.64 -0.10
C CYS A 9 -8.01 8.80 -0.97
N GLU A 10 -9.09 8.61 -1.73
CA GLU A 10 -9.77 9.68 -2.47
C GLU A 10 -10.87 10.32 -1.64
N TYR A 11 -11.40 9.59 -0.64
CA TYR A 11 -12.31 10.17 0.34
C TYR A 11 -11.60 11.31 1.08
N PRO A 12 -12.28 12.46 1.32
CA PRO A 12 -11.67 13.62 1.96
C PRO A 12 -11.05 13.28 3.32
N LEU A 13 -9.74 13.46 3.44
CA LEU A 13 -9.03 13.32 4.70
C LEU A 13 -9.17 14.61 5.53
N PRO A 14 -9.10 14.49 6.87
CA PRO A 14 -9.02 15.67 7.75
C PRO A 14 -7.87 16.62 7.40
N ASP A 15 -6.73 16.07 6.96
CA ASP A 15 -5.53 16.83 6.61
C ASP A 15 -5.31 16.76 5.09
N SER A 16 -5.61 17.86 4.40
CA SER A 16 -5.50 17.92 2.93
C SER A 16 -4.06 17.83 2.42
N THR A 17 -3.06 18.08 3.26
CA THR A 17 -1.63 18.02 2.92
C THR A 17 -1.19 16.63 2.47
N VAL A 18 -1.87 15.58 2.94
CA VAL A 18 -1.54 14.19 2.64
C VAL A 18 -2.59 13.49 1.77
N GLN A 19 -3.54 14.23 1.19
CA GLN A 19 -4.62 13.66 0.39
C GLN A 19 -4.11 12.84 -0.80
N ASN A 20 -2.99 13.26 -1.40
CA ASN A 20 -2.39 12.61 -2.57
C ASN A 20 -1.25 11.65 -2.23
N GLU A 21 -0.99 11.43 -0.93
CA GLU A 21 0.06 10.52 -0.48
C GLU A 21 -0.39 9.06 -0.55
N THR A 22 0.59 8.16 -0.61
CA THR A 22 0.34 6.73 -0.46
C THR A 22 0.58 6.33 0.98
N PHE A 23 -0.37 5.58 1.53
CA PHE A 23 -0.34 5.11 2.91
C PHE A 23 0.04 3.63 2.97
N GLN A 24 0.59 3.21 4.10
CA GLN A 24 0.72 1.80 4.47
C GLN A 24 -0.41 1.38 5.38
N THR A 25 -0.90 0.15 5.24
CA THR A 25 -1.85 -0.47 6.17
C THR A 25 -1.44 -1.90 6.53
N LYS A 26 -1.85 -2.34 7.72
CA LYS A 26 -1.70 -3.72 8.19
C LYS A 26 -3.03 -4.33 8.65
N SER A 27 -4.12 -3.62 8.41
CA SER A 27 -5.49 -4.02 8.80
C SER A 27 -6.15 -4.95 7.79
N LEU A 28 -5.55 -5.12 6.61
CA LEU A 28 -6.03 -5.99 5.53
C LEU A 28 -5.21 -7.28 5.48
N ASP A 29 -5.11 -7.92 4.31
CA ASP A 29 -4.49 -9.23 4.16
C ASP A 29 -2.96 -9.23 4.27
N LYS A 30 -2.32 -8.06 4.23
CA LYS A 30 -0.86 -7.87 4.28
C LYS A 30 -0.17 -8.67 3.21
N VAL A 31 -0.62 -8.56 1.97
CA VAL A 31 -0.11 -9.32 0.80
C VAL A 31 0.64 -8.42 -0.17
N LEU A 32 1.04 -7.22 0.26
CA LEU A 32 1.59 -6.16 -0.60
C LEU A 32 0.58 -5.75 -1.69
N GLY A 33 -0.71 -5.77 -1.35
CA GLY A 33 -1.76 -5.32 -2.25
C GLY A 33 -1.84 -3.80 -2.33
N ASP A 34 -2.31 -3.30 -3.46
CA ASP A 34 -2.64 -1.89 -3.67
C ASP A 34 -4.15 -1.68 -3.55
N TYR A 35 -4.56 -0.83 -2.61
CA TYR A 35 -5.95 -0.52 -2.34
C TYR A 35 -6.26 0.96 -2.55
N THR A 36 -7.52 1.26 -2.91
CA THR A 36 -8.05 2.63 -2.94
C THR A 36 -9.35 2.70 -2.15
N ILE A 37 -9.43 3.64 -1.21
CA ILE A 37 -10.70 4.12 -0.65
C ILE A 37 -11.22 5.20 -1.59
N THR A 38 -12.28 4.90 -2.34
CA THR A 38 -12.82 5.81 -3.36
C THR A 38 -13.50 7.03 -2.74
N ALA A 39 -13.71 8.07 -3.53
CA ALA A 39 -14.43 9.27 -3.10
C ALA A 39 -15.87 8.98 -2.62
N ASP A 40 -16.52 7.94 -3.16
CA ASP A 40 -17.86 7.49 -2.74
C ASP A 40 -17.85 6.46 -1.59
N GLY A 41 -16.67 6.16 -1.03
CA GLY A 41 -16.53 5.37 0.19
C GLY A 41 -16.52 3.86 -0.02
N ARG A 42 -16.04 3.38 -1.18
CA ARG A 42 -15.81 1.95 -1.43
C ARG A 42 -14.35 1.60 -1.25
N LEU A 43 -14.06 0.35 -0.94
CA LEU A 43 -12.70 -0.17 -0.92
C LEU A 43 -12.46 -0.99 -2.20
N ILE A 44 -11.54 -0.54 -3.03
CA ILE A 44 -11.13 -1.21 -4.25
C ILE A 44 -9.75 -1.82 -4.04
N LEU A 45 -9.59 -3.10 -4.39
CA LEU A 45 -8.30 -3.76 -4.56
C LEU A 45 -7.91 -3.70 -6.04
N HIS A 46 -6.73 -3.15 -6.33
CA HIS A 46 -6.11 -3.23 -7.65
C HIS A 46 -5.42 -4.59 -7.78
N ALA A 47 -6.18 -5.59 -8.21
CA ALA A 47 -5.71 -6.96 -8.25
C ALA A 47 -4.63 -7.13 -9.34
N VAL A 48 -3.59 -7.89 -8.99
CA VAL A 48 -2.52 -8.26 -9.89
C VAL A 48 -2.29 -9.77 -9.82
N SER A 49 -1.85 -10.33 -10.93
CA SER A 49 -1.29 -11.69 -11.00
C SER A 49 0.22 -11.60 -10.98
N TYR A 50 0.87 -12.54 -10.31
CA TYR A 50 2.33 -12.62 -10.29
C TYR A 50 2.79 -13.82 -11.11
N GLU A 51 3.76 -13.57 -11.97
CA GLU A 51 4.37 -14.60 -12.81
C GLU A 51 5.88 -14.64 -12.55
N SER A 52 6.44 -15.85 -12.66
CA SER A 52 7.88 -16.06 -12.52
C SER A 52 8.59 -15.53 -13.77
N VAL A 53 9.55 -14.65 -13.58
CA VAL A 53 10.40 -14.13 -14.66
C VAL A 53 11.52 -15.13 -14.93
N PRO A 54 11.78 -15.55 -16.18
CA PRO A 54 12.93 -16.38 -16.54
C PRO A 54 14.25 -15.76 -16.06
N GLU A 55 15.27 -16.57 -15.75
CA GLU A 55 16.51 -16.05 -15.16
C GLU A 55 17.21 -15.06 -16.09
N GLU A 56 17.17 -15.33 -17.39
CA GLU A 56 17.81 -14.58 -18.47
C GLU A 56 17.31 -13.13 -18.59
N GLU A 57 16.06 -12.88 -18.18
CA GLU A 57 15.41 -11.58 -18.25
C GLU A 57 15.60 -10.75 -16.97
N ARG A 58 16.23 -11.32 -15.92
CA ARG A 58 16.38 -10.66 -14.63
C ARG A 58 17.53 -9.63 -14.65
N PRO A 59 17.45 -8.53 -13.88
CA PRO A 59 18.38 -7.39 -13.94
C PRO A 59 19.88 -7.72 -13.77
N TYR A 60 20.19 -8.82 -13.09
CA TYR A 60 21.55 -9.23 -12.73
C TYR A 60 22.04 -10.50 -13.42
N TYR A 61 21.29 -11.06 -14.37
CA TYR A 61 21.73 -12.26 -15.09
C TYR A 61 23.13 -12.05 -15.70
N ASP A 62 24.00 -13.05 -15.53
CA ASP A 62 25.42 -13.05 -15.92
C ASP A 62 26.31 -11.91 -15.36
N LYS A 63 25.82 -11.11 -14.42
CA LYS A 63 26.62 -10.09 -13.73
C LYS A 63 27.21 -10.63 -12.42
N PRO A 64 28.31 -10.05 -11.89
CA PRO A 64 28.84 -10.43 -10.57
C PRO A 64 27.79 -10.38 -9.45
N GLU A 65 26.82 -9.48 -9.57
CA GLU A 65 25.65 -9.33 -8.70
C GLU A 65 24.80 -10.60 -8.61
N TRP A 66 24.73 -11.42 -9.66
CA TRP A 66 23.96 -12.67 -9.70
C TRP A 66 24.38 -13.65 -8.60
N LYS A 67 25.68 -13.67 -8.30
CA LYS A 67 26.30 -14.60 -7.33
C LYS A 67 26.18 -14.08 -5.89
N LYS A 68 25.75 -12.83 -5.69
CA LYS A 68 25.57 -12.24 -4.36
C LYS A 68 24.31 -12.83 -3.68
N PRO A 69 24.25 -12.82 -2.33
CA PRO A 69 23.01 -13.14 -1.62
C PRO A 69 21.85 -12.32 -2.20
N PHE A 70 20.75 -12.98 -2.49
CA PHE A 70 19.54 -12.42 -3.11
C PHE A 70 19.66 -11.96 -4.59
N GLY A 71 20.83 -12.07 -5.22
CA GLY A 71 21.02 -11.68 -6.63
C GLY A 71 20.08 -12.42 -7.59
N LYS A 72 19.88 -13.72 -7.37
CA LYS A 72 19.00 -14.57 -8.18
C LYS A 72 17.51 -14.32 -8.00
N ILE A 73 17.10 -13.86 -6.81
CA ILE A 73 15.67 -13.61 -6.53
C ILE A 73 15.25 -12.20 -6.93
N CYS A 74 16.20 -11.30 -7.15
CA CYS A 74 15.90 -9.95 -7.60
C CYS A 74 15.30 -9.99 -9.01
N GLY A 75 14.10 -9.43 -9.14
CA GLY A 75 13.34 -9.46 -10.40
C GLY A 75 12.81 -10.85 -10.76
N SER A 76 12.74 -11.81 -9.83
CA SER A 76 12.22 -13.15 -10.11
C SER A 76 10.70 -13.23 -10.27
N LEU A 77 9.99 -12.17 -9.89
CA LEU A 77 8.54 -12.05 -10.05
C LEU A 77 8.22 -10.72 -10.75
N THR A 78 7.28 -10.76 -11.67
CA THR A 78 6.64 -9.57 -12.26
C THR A 78 5.15 -9.61 -11.97
N SER A 79 4.50 -8.45 -11.90
CA SER A 79 3.07 -8.33 -11.72
C SER A 79 2.38 -7.83 -12.98
N SER A 80 1.22 -8.41 -13.28
CA SER A 80 0.34 -8.01 -14.37
C SER A 80 -1.04 -7.66 -13.80
N PRO A 81 -1.62 -6.47 -14.07
CA PRO A 81 -2.94 -6.10 -13.58
C PRO A 81 -4.01 -7.09 -14.06
N THR A 82 -4.84 -7.58 -13.14
CA THR A 82 -5.99 -8.45 -13.45
C THR A 82 -7.32 -7.72 -13.35
N GLY A 83 -7.33 -6.53 -12.74
CA GLY A 83 -8.48 -5.61 -12.70
C GLY A 83 -8.74 -5.07 -11.31
N ASP A 84 -9.79 -4.26 -11.20
CA ASP A 84 -10.21 -3.65 -9.95
C ASP A 84 -11.35 -4.47 -9.32
N VAL A 85 -11.18 -4.84 -8.05
CA VAL A 85 -12.16 -5.64 -7.30
C VAL A 85 -12.69 -4.82 -6.14
N GLU A 86 -14.00 -4.61 -6.09
CA GLU A 86 -14.66 -4.02 -4.93
C GLU A 86 -14.69 -5.02 -3.77
N ILE A 87 -14.15 -4.61 -2.64
CA ILE A 87 -14.11 -5.40 -1.41
C ILE A 87 -15.20 -4.89 -0.48
N ALA A 88 -16.19 -5.73 -0.19
CA ALA A 88 -17.26 -5.46 0.78
C ALA A 88 -16.74 -5.58 2.23
N TYR A 89 -15.70 -4.82 2.57
CA TYR A 89 -15.05 -4.85 3.87
C TYR A 89 -15.98 -4.33 4.98
N HIS A 90 -15.92 -4.97 6.15
CA HIS A 90 -16.63 -4.54 7.37
C HIS A 90 -15.64 -4.55 8.53
N GLY A 91 -15.39 -3.39 9.14
CA GLY A 91 -14.38 -3.27 10.19
C GLY A 91 -13.68 -1.91 10.20
N ASP A 92 -12.52 -1.87 10.85
CA ASP A 92 -11.65 -0.68 10.91
C ASP A 92 -10.37 -0.92 10.10
N VAL A 93 -10.09 -0.02 9.16
CA VAL A 93 -8.81 0.03 8.46
C VAL A 93 -7.96 1.13 9.06
N ARG A 94 -6.80 0.79 9.61
CA ARG A 94 -5.79 1.75 10.05
C ARG A 94 -4.73 1.89 9.00
N PHE A 95 -4.41 3.11 8.63
CA PHE A 95 -3.41 3.41 7.60
C PHE A 95 -2.62 4.65 7.96
N TYR A 96 -1.36 4.69 7.54
CA TYR A 96 -0.43 5.72 7.96
C TYR A 96 0.60 6.06 6.87
N THR A 97 1.13 7.28 6.93
CA THR A 97 2.26 7.75 6.12
C THR A 97 3.09 8.74 6.94
N SER A 98 4.23 9.15 6.41
CA SER A 98 5.05 10.21 6.99
C SER A 98 5.51 11.16 5.89
N VAL A 99 5.27 12.46 6.08
CA VAL A 99 5.70 13.50 5.13
C VAL A 99 6.80 14.32 5.79
N GLY A 100 7.77 14.79 4.99
CA GLY A 100 8.93 15.54 5.47
C GLY A 100 10.23 14.95 4.96
N SER A 101 11.35 15.51 5.41
CA SER A 101 12.68 15.16 4.96
C SER A 101 13.56 14.68 6.11
N ARG A 102 14.44 13.72 5.80
CA ARG A 102 15.47 13.29 6.75
C ARG A 102 16.50 14.37 7.00
N GLU A 103 16.80 15.15 5.98
CA GLU A 103 17.83 16.18 6.03
C GLU A 103 17.44 17.34 6.97
N ASN A 104 16.17 17.76 6.96
CA ASN A 104 15.68 18.81 7.85
C ASN A 104 15.11 18.27 9.18
N ASN A 105 15.06 16.94 9.35
CA ASN A 105 14.49 16.28 10.53
C ASN A 105 13.07 16.75 10.86
N ASP A 106 12.26 16.96 9.82
CA ASP A 106 10.91 17.54 9.86
C ASP A 106 9.81 16.50 9.56
N TYR A 107 10.10 15.21 9.78
CA TYR A 107 9.13 14.15 9.56
C TYR A 107 7.92 14.32 10.46
N GLU A 108 6.76 14.54 9.83
CA GLU A 108 5.47 14.51 10.49
C GLU A 108 4.77 13.18 10.18
N TRP A 109 4.29 12.52 11.23
CA TRP A 109 3.58 11.26 11.13
C TRP A 109 2.09 11.49 10.93
N PHE A 110 1.51 10.80 9.95
CA PHE A 110 0.10 10.86 9.63
C PHE A 110 -0.55 9.49 9.78
N GLU A 111 -1.51 9.34 10.69
CA GLU A 111 -2.23 8.09 10.91
C GLU A 111 -3.73 8.31 11.01
N TYR A 112 -4.48 7.40 10.38
CA TYR A 112 -5.93 7.48 10.25
C TYR A 112 -6.59 6.14 10.58
N GLN A 113 -7.84 6.23 11.00
CA GLN A 113 -8.76 5.11 11.08
C GLN A 113 -9.96 5.37 10.17
N ALA A 114 -10.22 4.45 9.25
CA ALA A 114 -11.43 4.37 8.44
C ALA A 114 -12.35 3.27 8.97
N ARG A 115 -13.62 3.58 9.23
CA ARG A 115 -14.63 2.59 9.61
C ARG A 115 -15.49 2.23 8.41
N PHE A 116 -15.58 0.96 8.10
CA PHE A 116 -16.50 0.41 7.10
C PHE A 116 -17.62 -0.39 7.78
N THR A 117 -18.82 -0.26 7.24
CA THR A 117 -20.00 -1.04 7.62
C THR A 117 -20.71 -1.45 6.34
N ASP A 118 -20.95 -2.75 6.20
CA ASP A 118 -21.59 -3.38 5.05
C ASP A 118 -20.98 -2.97 3.70
N GLY A 119 -19.65 -2.98 3.63
CA GLY A 119 -18.88 -2.63 2.43
C GLY A 119 -18.75 -1.13 2.16
N LYS A 120 -19.33 -0.27 2.99
CA LYS A 120 -19.30 1.18 2.81
C LYS A 120 -18.59 1.91 3.93
N LEU A 121 -17.75 2.86 3.55
CA LEU A 121 -17.09 3.78 4.46
C LEU A 121 -18.13 4.64 5.18
N GLN A 122 -18.00 4.72 6.50
CA GLN A 122 -18.83 5.56 7.35
C GLN A 122 -18.13 6.87 7.70
N TRP A 123 -16.82 6.80 7.98
CA TRP A 123 -15.99 7.96 8.32
C TRP A 123 -14.51 7.61 8.26
N VAL A 124 -13.69 8.67 8.14
CA VAL A 124 -12.23 8.65 8.33
C VAL A 124 -11.89 9.66 9.42
N LYS A 125 -11.03 9.28 10.37
CA LYS A 125 -10.58 10.14 11.46
C LYS A 125 -9.07 10.06 11.62
N ARG A 126 -8.46 11.21 11.91
CA ARG A 126 -7.08 11.32 12.38
C ARG A 126 -6.94 10.60 13.72
N ILE A 127 -5.89 9.80 13.89
CA ILE A 127 -5.51 9.25 15.19
C ILE A 127 -4.42 10.15 15.76
N GLU A 128 -4.69 10.77 16.91
CA GLU A 128 -3.68 11.53 17.64
C GLU A 128 -2.74 10.57 18.37
N GLN A 129 -1.43 10.80 18.24
CA GLN A 129 -0.44 10.09 19.05
C GLN A 129 -0.51 10.62 20.48
N LYS A 130 -0.65 9.71 21.45
CA LYS A 130 -0.58 10.01 22.90
C LYS A 130 0.84 9.93 23.41
#